data_AF-A0A442FE01-F1
#
_entry.id   AF-A0A442FE01-F1
#
_cell.length_a   1.000
_cell.length_b   1.000
_cell.length_c   1.000
_cell.angle_alpha   90.00
_cell.angle_beta   90.00
_cell.angle_gamma   90.00
#
_symmetry.space_group_name_H-M   'P 1'
#
loop_
_entity.id
_entity.type
_entity.pdbx_description
1 polymer ?
#
loop_
_entity_poly.entity_id
_entity_poly.type
_entity_poly.pdbx_seq_one_letter_code
_entity_poly.pdbx_strand_id
1 'polypeptide(L)'
;MLIAAFQEANADGVRRDSFGRALDEGSIATAVSRDADVQRERDARSIYLKTAYRDPKAAMQRLDHIIARDGPTSAAQRISADAGLLGELRGREGFFAGAKAREEREAAHRATAAIGPNIVRTAEFENRAEQSYRGEVEKQMKADAVEVRDVSDRAKAALGKIAMAKDDRERAEAFMAVSADHEVGREIASFRKSIEARFGEEGGREIARATASRTAFEHPSVPKSEQGRLNEAAKLYSAARSGEVASRQQAETERLAARESQSTRLKQ
;
A
#
# COMPACT_ATOMS: atom_id res chain seq x y z
N MET A 1 6.55 -6.41 -28.21
CA MET A 1 6.04 -6.08 -26.86
C MET A 1 5.75 -7.38 -26.15
N LEU A 2 6.22 -7.57 -24.92
CA LEU A 2 6.10 -8.83 -24.20
C LEU A 2 4.89 -8.83 -23.26
N ILE A 3 4.62 -7.74 -22.55
CA ILE A 3 3.39 -7.57 -21.75
C ILE A 3 2.84 -6.18 -22.02
N ALA A 4 1.57 -6.10 -22.40
CA ALA A 4 0.89 -4.83 -22.65
C ALA A 4 0.65 -4.06 -21.35
N ALA A 5 0.45 -2.73 -21.46
CA ALA A 5 -0.14 -1.97 -20.37
C ALA A 5 -1.53 -2.53 -20.05
N PHE A 6 -1.89 -2.54 -18.78
CA PHE A 6 -3.24 -2.90 -18.36
C PHE A 6 -4.14 -1.71 -18.58
N GLN A 7 -5.20 -1.94 -19.36
CA GLN A 7 -6.22 -0.95 -19.63
C GLN A 7 -7.58 -1.61 -19.41
N GLU A 8 -8.09 -1.53 -18.19
CA GLU A 8 -9.47 -1.90 -17.90
C GLU A 8 -10.29 -0.62 -17.75
N ALA A 9 -11.05 -0.30 -18.80
CA ALA A 9 -12.20 0.58 -18.71
C ALA A 9 -13.42 -0.34 -18.66
N ASN A 10 -14.09 -0.38 -17.51
CA ASN A 10 -15.27 -1.19 -17.34
C ASN A 10 -16.46 -0.59 -18.12
N ALA A 11 -17.52 -1.39 -18.32
CA ALA A 11 -18.72 -0.95 -19.03
C ALA A 11 -19.42 0.27 -18.39
N ASP A 12 -19.11 0.56 -17.13
CA ASP A 12 -19.54 1.74 -16.38
C ASP A 12 -18.74 3.02 -16.70
N GLY A 13 -17.70 2.93 -17.54
CA GLY A 13 -16.81 4.04 -17.89
C GLY A 13 -15.83 4.44 -16.79
N VAL A 14 -15.80 3.70 -15.66
CA VAL A 14 -14.91 3.98 -14.53
C VAL A 14 -13.59 3.26 -14.75
N ARG A 15 -12.49 4.02 -14.72
CA ARG A 15 -11.14 3.46 -14.82
C ARG A 15 -10.76 2.82 -13.47
N ARG A 16 -10.30 1.57 -13.52
CA ARG A 16 -9.87 0.81 -12.34
C ARG A 16 -8.40 0.42 -12.45
N ASP A 17 -7.77 0.20 -11.29
CA ASP A 17 -6.51 -0.52 -11.23
C ASP A 17 -6.73 -2.03 -11.40
N SER A 18 -5.64 -2.78 -11.53
CA SER A 18 -5.67 -4.23 -11.71
C SER A 18 -6.23 -5.03 -10.54
N PHE A 19 -6.43 -4.39 -9.38
CA PHE A 19 -7.12 -4.99 -8.23
C PHE A 19 -8.60 -4.60 -8.18
N GLY A 20 -9.12 -3.93 -9.21
CA GLY A 20 -10.51 -3.49 -9.30
C GLY A 20 -10.84 -2.25 -8.46
N ARG A 21 -9.82 -1.54 -7.94
CA ARG A 21 -10.01 -0.31 -7.16
C ARG A 21 -10.15 0.88 -8.09
N ALA A 22 -10.95 1.86 -7.68
CA ALA A 22 -11.22 3.07 -8.44
C ALA A 22 -11.08 4.32 -7.56
N LEU A 23 -10.93 5.48 -8.23
CA LEU A 23 -10.78 6.79 -7.58
C LEU A 23 -12.09 7.60 -7.56
N ASP A 24 -13.23 6.96 -7.85
CA ASP A 24 -14.54 7.60 -7.70
C ASP A 24 -14.90 7.80 -6.22
N GLU A 25 -15.81 8.75 -5.97
CA GLU A 25 -16.22 9.13 -4.61
C GLU A 25 -16.75 7.94 -3.80
N GLY A 26 -17.47 7.01 -4.43
CA GLY A 26 -18.04 5.84 -3.75
C GLY A 26 -16.97 4.85 -3.28
N SER A 27 -15.97 4.60 -4.13
CA SER A 27 -14.82 3.75 -3.77
C SER A 27 -13.99 4.37 -2.64
N ILE A 28 -13.72 5.68 -2.70
CA ILE A 28 -13.00 6.42 -1.65
C ILE A 28 -13.79 6.38 -0.34
N ALA A 29 -15.08 6.73 -0.36
CA ALA A 29 -15.93 6.72 0.82
C ALA A 29 -16.00 5.32 1.45
N THR A 30 -16.07 4.26 0.63
CA THR A 30 -16.04 2.88 1.11
C THR A 30 -14.72 2.56 1.80
N ALA A 31 -13.58 2.94 1.21
CA ALA A 31 -12.27 2.71 1.80
C ALA A 31 -12.11 3.45 3.15
N VAL A 32 -12.44 4.74 3.19
CA VAL A 32 -12.43 5.56 4.41
C VAL A 32 -13.36 4.97 5.48
N SER A 33 -14.54 4.50 5.09
CA SER A 33 -15.47 3.88 6.04
C SER A 33 -14.95 2.57 6.63
N ARG A 34 -14.04 1.85 5.96
CA ARG A 34 -13.48 0.58 6.44
C ARG A 34 -12.17 0.76 7.21
N ASP A 35 -11.63 1.98 7.24
CA ASP A 35 -10.42 2.28 8.00
C ASP A 35 -10.63 2.05 9.50
N ALA A 36 -9.68 1.36 10.14
CA ALA A 36 -9.82 0.91 11.52
C ALA A 36 -9.79 2.07 12.52
N ASP A 37 -9.00 3.12 12.26
CA ASP A 37 -8.92 4.28 13.15
C ASP A 37 -10.16 5.16 13.00
N VAL A 38 -10.67 5.31 11.77
CA VAL A 38 -11.97 5.97 11.52
C VAL A 38 -13.11 5.25 12.25
N GLN A 39 -13.19 3.91 12.14
CA GLN A 39 -14.20 3.12 12.84
C GLN A 39 -14.11 3.28 14.36
N ARG A 40 -12.89 3.20 14.91
CA ARG A 40 -12.64 3.39 16.34
C ARG A 40 -13.14 4.74 16.85
N GLU A 41 -12.85 5.83 16.15
CA GLU A 41 -13.30 7.16 16.58
C GLU A 41 -14.82 7.34 16.41
N ARG A 42 -15.43 6.75 15.38
CA ARG A 42 -16.89 6.73 15.21
C ARG A 42 -17.59 5.94 16.32
N ASP A 43 -17.03 4.81 16.73
CA ASP A 43 -17.54 4.02 17.85
C ASP A 43 -17.41 4.78 19.18
N ALA A 44 -16.26 5.40 19.42
CA ALA A 44 -16.04 6.26 20.59
C ALA A 44 -17.06 7.40 20.64
N ARG A 45 -17.35 8.03 19.49
CA ARG A 45 -18.38 9.07 19.38
C ARG A 45 -19.75 8.55 19.80
N SER A 46 -20.13 7.35 19.35
CA SER A 46 -21.39 6.71 19.75
C SER A 46 -21.49 6.54 21.27
N ILE A 47 -20.39 6.13 21.92
CA ILE A 47 -20.31 5.98 23.37
C ILE A 47 -20.46 7.33 24.09
N TYR A 48 -19.77 8.37 23.62
CA TYR A 48 -19.88 9.71 24.20
C TYR A 48 -21.31 10.24 24.11
N LEU A 49 -21.96 10.10 22.96
CA LEU A 49 -23.34 10.57 22.77
C LEU A 49 -24.34 9.80 23.65
N LYS A 50 -24.19 8.48 23.78
CA LYS A 50 -25.02 7.64 24.67
C LYS A 50 -24.88 8.01 26.14
N THR A 51 -23.69 8.43 26.53
CA THR A 51 -23.36 8.85 27.90
C THR A 51 -23.84 10.27 28.18
N ALA A 52 -23.72 11.17 27.20
CA ALA A 52 -24.02 12.59 27.35
C ALA A 52 -25.51 12.93 27.26
N TYR A 53 -26.25 12.39 26.28
CA TYR A 53 -27.56 12.93 25.89
C TYR A 53 -28.73 12.01 26.24
N ARG A 54 -29.88 12.61 26.56
CA ARG A 54 -31.15 11.89 26.78
C ARG A 54 -31.64 11.18 25.53
N ASP A 55 -31.44 11.80 24.37
CA ASP A 55 -31.70 11.21 23.06
C ASP A 55 -30.40 11.19 22.24
N PRO A 56 -29.61 10.11 22.32
CA PRO A 56 -28.34 9.98 21.60
C PRO A 56 -28.53 9.96 20.08
N LYS A 57 -29.68 9.50 19.58
CA LYS A 57 -29.94 9.39 18.14
C LYS A 57 -30.18 10.77 17.55
N ALA A 58 -31.02 11.58 18.19
CA ALA A 58 -31.23 12.98 17.80
C ALA A 58 -29.94 13.80 17.95
N ALA A 59 -29.14 13.54 18.99
CA ALA A 59 -27.85 14.20 19.16
C ALA A 59 -26.87 13.87 18.02
N MET A 60 -26.78 12.61 17.59
CA MET A 60 -25.96 12.23 16.42
C MET A 60 -26.42 12.95 15.15
N GLN A 61 -27.73 12.96 14.86
CA GLN A 61 -28.26 13.63 13.66
C GLN A 61 -27.96 15.14 13.64
N ARG A 62 -28.12 15.82 14.79
CA ARG A 62 -27.77 17.24 14.91
C ARG A 62 -26.27 17.46 14.72
N LEU A 63 -25.46 16.58 15.29
CA LEU A 63 -24.01 16.65 15.15
C LEU A 63 -23.58 16.49 13.69
N ASP A 64 -24.09 15.48 13.00
CA ASP A 64 -23.82 15.23 11.59
C ASP A 64 -24.23 16.45 10.73
N HIS A 65 -25.40 17.04 11.01
CA HIS A 65 -25.83 18.26 10.33
C HIS A 65 -24.91 19.47 10.58
N ILE A 66 -24.44 19.65 11.83
CA ILE A 66 -23.51 20.73 12.16
C ILE A 66 -22.15 20.52 11.47
N ILE A 67 -21.63 19.28 11.45
CA ILE A 67 -20.38 18.94 10.76
C ILE A 67 -20.53 19.18 9.25
N ALA A 68 -21.63 18.74 8.64
CA ALA A 68 -21.88 18.94 7.21
C ALA A 68 -21.99 20.42 6.83
N ARG A 69 -22.58 21.26 7.71
CA ARG A 69 -22.75 22.69 7.45
C ARG A 69 -21.47 23.51 7.69
N ASP A 70 -20.79 23.26 8.81
CA ASP A 70 -19.72 24.13 9.31
C ASP A 70 -18.31 23.56 9.07
N GLY A 71 -18.20 22.28 8.72
CA GLY A 71 -16.95 21.54 8.72
C GLY A 71 -16.53 21.07 10.12
N PRO A 72 -15.62 20.09 10.22
CA PRO A 72 -15.31 19.40 11.47
C PRO A 72 -14.68 20.31 12.53
N THR A 73 -13.75 21.20 12.15
CA THR A 73 -13.06 22.10 13.08
C THR A 73 -14.01 23.10 13.72
N SER A 74 -14.84 23.77 12.91
CA SER A 74 -15.81 24.75 13.42
C SER A 74 -16.94 24.07 14.19
N ALA A 75 -17.40 22.89 13.75
CA ALA A 75 -18.35 22.08 14.50
C ALA A 75 -17.79 21.72 15.89
N ALA A 76 -16.55 21.24 15.95
CA ALA A 76 -15.89 20.87 17.21
C ALA A 76 -15.80 22.05 18.19
N GLN A 77 -15.43 23.24 17.69
CA GLN A 77 -15.38 24.46 18.51
C GLN A 77 -16.76 24.84 19.06
N ARG A 78 -17.79 24.81 18.21
CA ARG A 78 -19.17 25.14 18.61
C ARG A 78 -19.72 24.18 19.65
N ILE A 79 -19.55 22.87 19.46
CA ILE A 79 -20.03 21.86 20.40
C ILE A 79 -19.25 21.90 21.73
N SER A 80 -17.96 22.24 21.68
CA SER A 80 -17.16 22.42 22.90
C SER A 80 -17.60 23.66 23.69
N ALA A 81 -18.05 24.71 23.01
CA ALA A 81 -18.57 25.92 23.64
C ALA A 81 -19.99 25.74 24.19
N ASP A 82 -20.85 25.01 23.46
CA ASP A 82 -22.23 24.73 23.88
C ASP A 82 -22.65 23.32 23.45
N ALA A 83 -22.55 22.38 24.40
CA ALA A 83 -23.01 21.00 24.22
C ALA A 83 -24.55 20.90 24.10
N GLY A 84 -25.29 21.90 24.59
CA GLY A 84 -26.75 21.96 24.49
C GLY A 84 -27.26 22.01 23.05
N LEU A 85 -26.42 22.42 22.10
CA LEU A 85 -26.72 22.41 20.66
C LEU A 85 -27.09 21.02 20.13
N LEU A 86 -26.62 19.95 20.77
CA LEU A 86 -26.94 18.58 20.39
C LEU A 86 -28.19 18.03 21.11
N GLY A 87 -28.61 18.67 22.21
CA GLY A 87 -29.83 18.35 22.94
C GLY A 87 -29.66 18.33 24.45
N GLU A 88 -30.69 17.83 25.15
CA GLU A 88 -30.68 17.77 26.61
C GLU A 88 -29.72 16.70 27.15
N LEU A 89 -28.89 17.10 28.12
CA LEU A 89 -27.98 16.20 28.81
C LEU A 89 -28.70 15.27 29.78
N ARG A 90 -28.11 14.08 29.98
CA ARG A 90 -28.55 13.11 31.00
C ARG A 90 -28.32 13.65 32.41
N GLY A 91 -28.98 13.02 33.38
CA GLY A 91 -28.95 13.46 34.76
C GLY A 91 -29.64 14.80 35.02
N ARG A 92 -29.55 15.24 36.27
CA ARG A 92 -30.10 16.51 36.76
C ARG A 92 -29.16 17.10 37.81
N GLU A 93 -29.13 18.43 37.86
CA GLU A 93 -28.41 19.19 38.88
C GLU A 93 -29.43 19.85 39.82
N GLY A 94 -28.94 20.38 40.94
CA GLY A 94 -29.73 21.15 41.89
C GLY A 94 -30.04 20.42 43.19
N PHE A 95 -30.58 21.19 44.14
CA PHE A 95 -30.77 20.77 45.53
C PHE A 95 -31.65 19.52 45.66
N PHE A 96 -32.65 19.36 44.80
CA PHE A 96 -33.60 18.23 44.80
C PHE A 96 -33.17 17.04 43.92
N ALA A 97 -32.02 17.10 43.24
CA ALA A 97 -31.53 15.97 42.45
C ALA A 97 -30.92 14.89 43.36
N GLY A 98 -31.40 13.65 43.24
CA GLY A 98 -30.81 12.49 43.95
C GLY A 98 -29.39 12.18 43.45
N ALA A 99 -28.62 11.46 44.27
CA ALA A 99 -27.19 11.17 44.01
C ALA A 99 -26.93 10.58 42.61
N LYS A 100 -27.72 9.58 42.20
CA LYS A 100 -27.62 8.96 40.86
C LYS A 100 -27.83 9.97 39.73
N ALA A 101 -28.78 10.89 39.87
CA ALA A 101 -29.06 11.90 38.84
C ALA A 101 -27.93 12.92 38.71
N ARG A 102 -27.22 13.23 39.81
CA ARG A 102 -26.02 14.09 39.81
C ARG A 102 -24.83 13.36 39.17
N GLU A 103 -24.61 12.10 39.51
CA GLU A 103 -23.55 11.27 38.92
C GLU A 103 -23.73 11.13 37.40
N GLU A 104 -24.95 10.83 36.94
CA GLU A 104 -25.27 10.76 35.51
C GLU A 104 -24.97 12.09 34.80
N ARG A 105 -25.19 13.22 35.48
CA ARG A 105 -24.90 14.54 34.91
C ARG A 105 -23.39 14.80 34.83
N GLU A 106 -22.64 14.49 35.87
CA GLU A 106 -21.18 14.63 35.83
C GLU A 106 -20.56 13.74 34.74
N ALA A 107 -21.07 12.51 34.58
CA ALA A 107 -20.67 11.64 33.48
C ALA A 107 -21.02 12.25 32.12
N ALA A 108 -22.19 12.88 31.99
CA ALA A 108 -22.58 13.57 30.77
C ALA A 108 -21.63 14.72 30.42
N HIS A 109 -21.25 15.56 31.39
CA HIS A 109 -20.27 16.64 31.19
C HIS A 109 -18.89 16.14 30.77
N ARG A 110 -18.42 15.04 31.38
CA ARG A 110 -17.15 14.42 30.96
C ARG A 110 -17.23 13.89 29.53
N ALA A 111 -18.36 13.28 29.15
CA ALA A 111 -18.56 12.76 27.80
C ALA A 111 -18.67 13.88 26.76
N THR A 112 -19.35 15.00 27.06
CA THR A 112 -19.45 16.13 26.12
C THR A 112 -18.10 16.78 25.85
N ALA A 113 -17.22 16.86 26.85
CA ALA A 113 -15.86 17.37 26.69
C ALA A 113 -15.01 16.53 25.71
N ALA A 114 -15.34 15.25 25.52
CA ALA A 114 -14.64 14.36 24.59
C ALA A 114 -15.13 14.49 23.12
N ILE A 115 -16.33 15.05 22.89
CA ILE A 115 -16.94 15.10 21.55
C ILE A 115 -16.17 16.00 20.61
N GLY A 116 -15.84 17.23 21.02
CA GLY A 116 -15.10 18.19 20.20
C GLY A 116 -13.77 17.62 19.67
N PRO A 117 -12.86 17.18 20.54
CA PRO A 117 -11.61 16.55 20.13
C PRO A 117 -11.79 15.30 19.25
N ASN A 118 -12.82 14.49 19.51
CA ASN A 118 -13.12 13.31 18.69
C ASN A 118 -13.55 13.66 17.27
N ILE A 119 -14.32 14.74 17.06
CA ILE A 119 -14.71 15.21 15.72
C ILE A 119 -13.47 15.54 14.90
N VAL A 120 -12.53 16.30 15.49
CA VAL A 120 -11.28 16.70 14.82
C VAL A 120 -10.45 15.48 14.47
N ARG A 121 -10.21 14.58 15.43
CA ARG A 121 -9.45 13.34 15.19
C ARG A 121 -10.10 12.45 14.12
N THR A 122 -11.43 12.32 14.14
CA THR A 122 -12.14 11.55 13.12
C THR A 122 -11.86 12.12 11.73
N ALA A 123 -11.97 13.44 11.56
CA ALA A 123 -11.71 14.09 10.28
C ALA A 123 -10.24 13.95 9.82
N GLU A 124 -9.28 14.00 10.76
CA GLU A 124 -7.87 13.75 10.45
C GLU A 124 -7.63 12.32 9.95
N PHE A 125 -8.24 11.32 10.60
CA PHE A 125 -8.15 9.93 10.15
C PHE A 125 -8.86 9.69 8.83
N GLU A 126 -10.02 10.31 8.61
CA GLU A 126 -10.76 10.22 7.34
C GLU A 126 -9.91 10.78 6.19
N ASN A 127 -9.31 11.97 6.36
CA ASN A 127 -8.42 12.57 5.36
C ASN A 127 -7.16 11.71 5.11
N ARG A 128 -6.55 11.18 6.17
CA ARG A 128 -5.39 10.27 6.02
C ARG A 128 -5.77 9.01 5.26
N ALA A 129 -6.87 8.37 5.61
CA ALA A 129 -7.35 7.16 4.95
C ALA A 129 -7.65 7.42 3.47
N GLU A 130 -8.27 8.56 3.14
CA GLU A 130 -8.49 8.98 1.77
C GLU A 130 -7.17 9.16 1.02
N GLN A 131 -6.22 9.93 1.56
CA GLN A 131 -4.94 10.19 0.91
C GLN A 131 -4.15 8.90 0.69
N SER A 132 -4.10 8.02 1.69
CA SER A 132 -3.47 6.71 1.58
C SER A 132 -4.12 5.87 0.49
N TYR A 133 -5.44 5.74 0.49
CA TYR A 133 -6.16 4.98 -0.52
C TYR A 133 -5.91 5.52 -1.93
N ARG A 134 -6.05 6.85 -2.13
CA ARG A 134 -5.78 7.50 -3.42
C ARG A 134 -4.35 7.27 -3.87
N GLY A 135 -3.38 7.46 -2.98
CA GLY A 135 -1.96 7.26 -3.28
C GLY A 135 -1.64 5.83 -3.69
N GLU A 136 -2.23 4.84 -3.02
CA GLU A 136 -2.05 3.42 -3.35
C GLU A 136 -2.67 3.06 -4.71
N VAL A 137 -3.89 3.53 -4.98
CA VAL A 137 -4.58 3.28 -6.26
C VAL A 137 -3.84 3.98 -7.40
N GLU A 138 -3.48 5.25 -7.25
CA GLU A 138 -2.71 5.98 -8.27
C GLU A 138 -1.35 5.35 -8.54
N LYS A 139 -0.65 4.89 -7.49
CA LYS A 139 0.60 4.15 -7.63
C LYS A 139 0.39 2.87 -8.43
N GLN A 140 -0.67 2.11 -8.13
CA GLN A 140 -0.98 0.89 -8.87
C GLN A 140 -1.37 1.19 -10.31
N MET A 141 -2.20 2.20 -10.57
CA MET A 141 -2.58 2.60 -11.92
C MET A 141 -1.37 3.03 -12.77
N LYS A 142 -0.35 3.65 -12.14
CA LYS A 142 0.93 3.96 -12.79
C LYS A 142 1.71 2.69 -13.13
N ALA A 143 1.80 1.73 -12.19
CA ALA A 143 2.42 0.44 -12.45
C ALA A 143 1.68 -0.32 -13.57
N ASP A 144 0.36 -0.28 -13.56
CA ASP A 144 -0.53 -0.85 -14.58
C ASP A 144 -0.44 -0.14 -15.94
N ALA A 145 0.11 1.07 -16.00
CA ALA A 145 0.41 1.74 -17.26
C ALA A 145 1.79 1.35 -17.84
N VAL A 146 2.64 0.68 -17.06
CA VAL A 146 3.97 0.24 -17.54
C VAL A 146 3.83 -0.93 -18.49
N GLU A 147 4.29 -0.75 -19.72
CA GLU A 147 4.49 -1.82 -20.69
C GLU A 147 5.81 -2.54 -20.41
N VAL A 148 5.80 -3.87 -20.49
CA VAL A 148 7.04 -4.65 -20.50
C VAL A 148 7.40 -4.94 -21.95
N ARG A 149 8.40 -4.20 -22.44
CA ARG A 149 8.96 -4.43 -23.78
C ARG A 149 9.74 -5.74 -23.80
N ASP A 150 9.71 -6.38 -24.95
CA ASP A 150 10.54 -7.56 -25.16
C ASP A 150 12.00 -7.13 -25.33
N VAL A 151 12.92 -8.05 -25.09
CA VAL A 151 14.36 -7.85 -25.32
C VAL A 151 14.77 -8.51 -26.64
N SER A 152 15.85 -8.02 -27.23
CA SER A 152 16.45 -8.54 -28.46
C SER A 152 16.82 -10.01 -28.33
N ASP A 153 16.90 -10.71 -29.46
CA ASP A 153 17.33 -12.12 -29.48
C ASP A 153 18.75 -12.30 -28.90
N ARG A 154 19.61 -11.28 -29.06
CA ARG A 154 20.95 -11.25 -28.45
C ARG A 154 20.86 -11.24 -26.92
N ALA A 155 19.99 -10.40 -26.36
CA ALA A 155 19.73 -10.36 -24.93
C ALA A 155 19.05 -11.64 -24.42
N LYS A 156 18.09 -12.22 -25.16
CA LYS A 156 17.49 -13.52 -24.82
C LYS A 156 18.54 -14.62 -24.78
N ALA A 157 19.42 -14.69 -25.77
CA ALA A 157 20.49 -15.68 -25.81
C ALA A 157 21.48 -15.52 -24.64
N ALA A 158 21.85 -14.28 -24.31
CA ALA A 158 22.66 -13.95 -23.15
C ALA A 158 22.03 -14.41 -21.82
N LEU A 159 20.75 -14.10 -21.61
CA LEU A 159 19.99 -14.53 -20.44
C LEU A 159 19.82 -16.06 -20.39
N GLY A 160 19.66 -16.70 -21.54
CA GLY A 160 19.62 -18.16 -21.66
C GLY A 160 20.91 -18.82 -21.16
N LYS A 161 22.08 -18.27 -21.48
CA LYS A 161 23.37 -18.76 -20.95
C LYS A 161 23.44 -18.67 -19.43
N ILE A 162 22.99 -17.55 -18.85
CA ILE A 162 22.92 -17.37 -17.39
C ILE A 162 21.96 -18.40 -16.77
N ALA A 163 20.81 -18.64 -17.41
CA ALA A 163 19.83 -19.61 -16.92
C ALA A 163 20.34 -21.06 -16.97
N MET A 164 21.18 -21.40 -17.95
CA MET A 164 21.75 -22.74 -18.15
C MET A 164 23.00 -23.03 -17.31
N ALA A 165 23.55 -22.04 -16.60
CA ALA A 165 24.72 -22.22 -15.73
C ALA A 165 24.46 -23.27 -14.63
N LYS A 166 25.44 -24.15 -14.42
CA LYS A 166 25.32 -25.30 -13.50
C LYS A 166 25.55 -24.92 -12.04
N ASP A 167 26.37 -23.90 -11.81
CA ASP A 167 26.71 -23.38 -10.49
C ASP A 167 26.76 -21.84 -10.50
N ASP A 168 26.94 -21.26 -9.31
CA ASP A 168 26.96 -19.80 -9.15
C ASP A 168 28.19 -19.15 -9.76
N ARG A 169 29.30 -19.88 -9.90
CA ARG A 169 30.51 -19.36 -10.55
C ARG A 169 30.29 -19.22 -12.06
N GLU A 170 29.83 -20.28 -12.73
CA GLU A 170 29.46 -20.24 -14.15
C GLU A 170 28.41 -19.15 -14.41
N ARG A 171 27.46 -18.98 -13.48
CA ARG A 171 26.40 -17.97 -13.57
C ARG A 171 26.97 -16.55 -13.45
N ALA A 172 27.89 -16.32 -12.52
CA ALA A 172 28.58 -15.05 -12.35
C ALA A 172 29.44 -14.71 -13.58
N GLU A 173 30.20 -15.66 -14.11
CA GLU A 173 31.03 -15.49 -15.31
C GLU A 173 30.17 -15.14 -16.53
N ALA A 174 29.04 -15.84 -16.73
CA ALA A 174 28.10 -15.53 -17.79
C ALA A 174 27.50 -14.12 -17.64
N PHE A 175 27.15 -13.70 -16.42
CA PHE A 175 26.63 -12.36 -16.15
C PHE A 175 27.68 -11.26 -16.37
N MET A 176 28.95 -11.51 -16.04
CA MET A 176 30.05 -10.58 -16.32
C MET A 176 30.28 -10.40 -17.82
N ALA A 177 30.19 -11.49 -18.61
CA ALA A 177 30.28 -11.40 -20.06
C ALA A 177 29.14 -10.57 -20.68
N VAL A 178 27.93 -10.66 -20.12
CA VAL A 178 26.80 -9.79 -20.51
C VAL A 178 27.05 -8.34 -20.12
N SER A 179 27.62 -8.09 -18.94
CA SER A 179 27.90 -6.74 -18.45
C SER A 179 29.01 -6.03 -19.25
N ALA A 180 29.91 -6.80 -19.88
CA ALA A 180 30.92 -6.28 -20.80
C ALA A 180 30.33 -5.79 -22.13
N ASP A 181 29.15 -6.28 -22.52
CA ASP A 181 28.38 -5.77 -23.65
C ASP A 181 27.43 -4.66 -23.16
N HIS A 182 27.86 -3.41 -23.30
CA HIS A 182 27.11 -2.26 -22.80
C HIS A 182 25.72 -2.08 -23.44
N GLU A 183 25.50 -2.58 -24.66
CA GLU A 183 24.20 -2.48 -25.32
C GLU A 183 23.24 -3.51 -24.72
N VAL A 184 23.65 -4.78 -24.69
CA VAL A 184 22.86 -5.88 -24.11
C VAL A 184 22.62 -5.67 -22.61
N GLY A 185 23.65 -5.22 -21.88
CA GLY A 185 23.53 -4.90 -20.46
C GLY A 185 22.52 -3.80 -20.18
N ARG A 186 22.49 -2.72 -20.98
CA ARG A 186 21.50 -1.64 -20.84
C ARG A 186 20.08 -2.10 -21.18
N GLU A 187 19.94 -2.93 -22.20
CA GLU A 187 18.66 -3.52 -22.58
C GLU A 187 18.08 -4.40 -21.46
N ILE A 188 18.87 -5.34 -20.93
CA ILE A 188 18.47 -6.20 -19.82
C ILE A 188 18.14 -5.39 -18.57
N ALA A 189 18.93 -4.36 -18.25
CA ALA A 189 18.65 -3.47 -17.12
C ALA A 189 17.33 -2.72 -17.30
N SER A 190 17.03 -2.24 -18.51
CA SER A 190 15.78 -1.53 -18.81
C SER A 190 14.57 -2.45 -18.76
N PHE A 191 14.71 -3.68 -19.27
CA PHE A 191 13.69 -4.73 -19.16
C PHE A 191 13.37 -5.05 -17.70
N ARG A 192 14.38 -5.27 -16.86
CA ARG A 192 14.19 -5.53 -15.43
C ARG A 192 13.51 -4.39 -14.70
N LYS A 193 13.93 -3.16 -14.96
CA LYS A 193 13.28 -1.96 -14.40
C LYS A 193 11.81 -1.89 -14.80
N SER A 194 11.47 -2.30 -16.02
CA SER A 194 10.07 -2.33 -16.48
C SER A 194 9.25 -3.39 -15.74
N ILE A 195 9.82 -4.59 -15.52
CA ILE A 195 9.21 -5.65 -14.69
C ILE A 195 8.98 -5.14 -13.26
N GLU A 196 9.99 -4.53 -12.64
CA GLU A 196 9.92 -4.03 -11.27
C GLU A 196 8.98 -2.82 -11.13
N ALA A 197 8.92 -1.95 -12.14
CA ALA A 197 7.95 -0.86 -12.18
C ALA A 197 6.51 -1.37 -12.36
N ARG A 198 6.33 -2.48 -13.10
CA ARG A 198 5.03 -3.09 -13.37
C ARG A 198 4.48 -3.90 -12.19
N PHE A 199 5.31 -4.76 -11.61
CA PHE A 199 4.88 -5.73 -10.60
C PHE A 199 5.36 -5.38 -9.18
N GLY A 200 6.12 -4.28 -9.04
CA GLY A 200 6.78 -3.91 -7.79
C GLY A 200 7.98 -4.79 -7.47
N GLU A 201 8.73 -4.39 -6.45
CA GLU A 201 9.88 -5.16 -5.98
C GLU A 201 9.48 -6.53 -5.40
N GLU A 202 8.33 -6.61 -4.71
CA GLU A 202 7.81 -7.89 -4.21
C GLU A 202 7.38 -8.80 -5.36
N GLY A 203 6.69 -8.27 -6.39
CA GLY A 203 6.38 -9.06 -7.59
C GLY A 203 7.63 -9.59 -8.29
N GLY A 204 8.71 -8.81 -8.34
CA GLY A 204 10.01 -9.29 -8.80
C GLY A 204 10.58 -10.43 -7.92
N ARG A 205 10.40 -10.36 -6.59
CA ARG A 205 10.79 -11.46 -5.67
C ARG A 205 9.93 -12.70 -5.88
N GLU A 206 8.63 -12.54 -6.05
CA GLU A 206 7.68 -13.63 -6.31
C GLU A 206 7.95 -14.31 -7.65
N ILE A 207 8.25 -13.56 -8.72
CA ILE A 207 8.70 -14.10 -10.01
C ILE A 207 9.92 -15.01 -9.83
N ALA A 208 10.92 -14.56 -9.06
CA ALA A 208 12.14 -15.34 -8.82
C ALA A 208 11.84 -16.62 -8.03
N ARG A 209 10.99 -16.54 -6.99
CA ARG A 209 10.53 -17.72 -6.22
C ARG A 209 9.77 -18.71 -7.10
N ALA A 210 8.80 -18.23 -7.87
CA ALA A 210 7.99 -19.06 -8.77
C ALA A 210 8.85 -19.78 -9.81
N THR A 211 9.80 -19.06 -10.41
CA THR A 211 10.72 -19.64 -11.40
C THR A 211 11.60 -20.73 -10.77
N ALA A 212 12.13 -20.50 -9.57
CA ALA A 212 12.91 -21.50 -8.83
C ALA A 212 12.09 -22.74 -8.47
N SER A 213 10.83 -22.55 -8.06
CA SER A 213 9.88 -23.62 -7.75
C SER A 213 9.22 -24.26 -8.98
N ARG A 214 9.55 -23.79 -10.21
CA ARG A 214 8.94 -24.22 -11.48
C ARG A 214 7.41 -24.08 -11.50
N THR A 215 6.89 -23.09 -10.79
CA THR A 215 5.47 -22.73 -10.79
C THR A 215 5.22 -21.50 -11.67
N ALA A 216 3.97 -21.29 -12.08
CA ALA A 216 3.58 -20.09 -12.81
C ALA A 216 3.45 -18.90 -11.84
N PHE A 217 3.91 -17.73 -12.29
CA PHE A 217 3.62 -16.46 -11.62
C PHE A 217 2.39 -15.84 -12.27
N GLU A 218 1.36 -15.55 -11.49
CA GLU A 218 0.13 -14.90 -11.95
C GLU A 218 0.04 -13.51 -11.33
N HIS A 219 -0.47 -12.54 -12.10
CA HIS A 219 -0.68 -11.18 -11.61
C HIS A 219 -1.99 -10.62 -12.17
N PRO A 220 -2.84 -9.95 -11.35
CA PRO A 220 -4.14 -9.44 -11.81
C PRO A 220 -4.06 -8.49 -13.01
N SER A 221 -2.95 -7.76 -13.16
CA SER A 221 -2.73 -6.84 -14.28
C SER A 221 -2.37 -7.53 -15.61
N VAL A 222 -2.32 -8.87 -15.66
CA VAL A 222 -2.04 -9.63 -16.87
C VAL A 222 -3.20 -10.61 -17.13
N PRO A 223 -3.94 -10.48 -18.25
CA PRO A 223 -5.04 -11.38 -18.54
C PRO A 223 -4.53 -12.79 -18.81
N LYS A 224 -5.36 -13.80 -18.51
CA LYS A 224 -5.01 -15.23 -18.69
C LYS A 224 -4.55 -15.57 -20.11
N SER A 225 -5.05 -14.87 -21.12
CA SER A 225 -4.62 -15.01 -22.52
C SER A 225 -3.16 -14.63 -22.76
N GLU A 226 -2.58 -13.76 -21.93
CA GLU A 226 -1.18 -13.32 -22.00
C GLU A 226 -0.25 -14.04 -21.01
N GLN A 227 -0.76 -15.04 -20.28
CA GLN A 227 0.01 -15.77 -19.28
C GLN A 227 1.26 -16.45 -19.85
N GLY A 228 1.21 -16.89 -21.12
CA GLY A 228 2.37 -17.45 -21.81
C GLY A 228 3.52 -16.43 -21.93
N ARG A 229 3.20 -15.16 -22.23
CA ARG A 229 4.19 -14.09 -22.33
C ARG A 229 4.71 -13.66 -20.96
N LEU A 230 3.86 -13.65 -19.93
CA LEU A 230 4.28 -13.42 -18.56
C LEU A 230 5.26 -14.50 -18.09
N ASN A 231 5.00 -15.77 -18.40
CA ASN A 231 5.90 -16.87 -18.09
C ASN A 231 7.27 -16.74 -18.79
N GLU A 232 7.29 -16.24 -20.03
CA GLU A 232 8.55 -15.92 -20.73
C GLU A 232 9.30 -14.79 -20.03
N ALA A 233 8.61 -13.68 -19.74
CA ALA A 233 9.15 -12.52 -19.04
C ALA A 233 9.73 -12.91 -17.66
N ALA A 234 9.01 -13.75 -16.92
CA ALA A 234 9.40 -14.25 -15.61
C ALA A 234 10.73 -15.02 -15.66
N LYS A 235 10.88 -15.91 -16.66
CA LYS A 235 12.13 -16.67 -16.87
C LYS A 235 13.31 -15.75 -17.17
N LEU A 236 13.12 -14.80 -18.09
CA LEU A 236 14.15 -13.82 -18.48
C LEU A 236 14.56 -12.95 -17.28
N TYR A 237 13.59 -12.45 -16.52
CA TYR A 237 13.83 -11.65 -15.32
C TYR A 237 14.58 -12.45 -14.24
N SER A 238 14.14 -13.69 -13.97
CA SER A 238 14.77 -14.55 -12.98
C SER A 238 16.21 -14.90 -13.37
N ALA A 239 16.48 -15.16 -14.66
CA ALA A 239 17.84 -15.39 -15.16
C ALA A 239 18.72 -14.16 -14.87
N ALA A 240 18.27 -12.97 -15.25
CA ALA A 240 19.01 -11.73 -15.04
C ALA A 240 19.29 -11.45 -13.56
N ARG A 241 18.29 -11.67 -12.68
CA ARG A 241 18.42 -11.49 -11.23
C ARG A 241 19.38 -12.51 -10.62
N SER A 242 19.30 -13.77 -11.05
CA SER A 242 20.20 -14.82 -10.56
C SER A 242 21.67 -14.56 -10.94
N GLY A 243 21.93 -14.07 -12.15
CA GLY A 243 23.27 -13.67 -12.58
C GLY A 243 23.85 -12.53 -11.74
N GLU A 244 23.04 -11.52 -11.45
CA GLU A 244 23.47 -10.39 -10.62
C GLU A 244 23.77 -10.82 -9.18
N VAL A 245 22.92 -11.67 -8.59
CA VAL A 245 23.13 -12.20 -7.24
C VAL A 245 24.42 -13.01 -7.18
N ALA A 246 24.63 -13.93 -8.13
CA ALA A 246 25.83 -14.76 -8.18
C ALA A 246 27.10 -13.92 -8.38
N SER A 247 27.07 -12.92 -9.27
CA SER A 247 28.18 -11.98 -9.47
C SER A 247 28.52 -11.20 -8.20
N ARG A 248 27.51 -10.74 -7.45
CA ARG A 248 27.72 -10.06 -6.16
C ARG A 248 28.34 -10.99 -5.11
N GLN A 249 27.83 -12.21 -4.99
CA GLN A 249 28.36 -13.21 -4.05
C GLN A 249 29.81 -13.56 -4.37
N GLN A 250 30.13 -13.80 -5.65
CA GLN A 250 31.49 -14.09 -6.10
C GLN A 250 32.46 -12.95 -5.75
N ALA A 251 32.08 -11.70 -6.01
CA ALA A 251 32.89 -10.53 -5.67
C ALA A 251 33.10 -10.36 -4.15
N GLU A 252 32.10 -10.74 -3.34
CA GLU A 252 32.22 -10.73 -1.88
C GLU A 252 33.17 -11.83 -1.38
N THR A 253 33.04 -13.06 -1.91
CA THR A 253 33.94 -14.17 -1.58
C THR A 253 35.40 -13.83 -1.93
N GLU A 254 35.65 -13.24 -3.09
CA GLU A 254 36.98 -12.80 -3.51
C GLU A 254 37.56 -11.71 -2.58
N ARG A 255 36.72 -10.76 -2.14
CA ARG A 255 37.13 -9.73 -1.18
C ARG A 255 37.48 -10.30 0.19
N LEU A 256 36.72 -11.29 0.67
CA LEU A 256 37.00 -11.97 1.93
C LEU A 256 38.33 -12.75 1.85
N ALA A 257 38.53 -13.54 0.79
CA ALA A 257 39.78 -14.26 0.56
C ALA A 257 40.99 -13.32 0.46
N ALA A 258 40.85 -12.17 -0.20
CA ALA A 258 41.91 -11.16 -0.28
C ALA A 258 42.27 -10.59 1.11
N ARG A 259 41.28 -10.30 1.96
CA ARG A 259 41.51 -9.82 3.35
C ARG A 259 42.19 -10.85 4.23
N GLU A 260 41.80 -12.12 4.11
CA GLU A 260 42.42 -13.22 4.84
C GLU A 260 43.89 -13.38 4.43
N SER A 261 44.18 -13.38 3.12
CA SER A 261 45.55 -13.49 2.60
C SER A 261 46.46 -12.34 3.03
N GLN A 262 45.93 -11.11 3.10
CA GLN A 262 46.65 -9.94 3.62
C GLN A 262 46.91 -10.05 5.12
N SER A 263 45.92 -10.52 5.89
CA SER A 263 46.07 -10.72 7.34
C SER A 263 47.08 -11.81 7.68
N THR A 264 47.18 -12.87 6.87
CA THR A 264 48.23 -13.90 7.04
C THR A 264 49.62 -13.39 6.69
N ARG A 265 49.76 -12.49 5.70
CA ARG A 265 51.05 -11.89 5.33
C ARG A 265 51.56 -10.88 6.36
N LEU A 266 50.67 -10.18 7.07
CA LEU A 266 51.04 -9.22 8.12
C LEU A 266 51.40 -9.87 9.47
N LYS A 267 51.15 -11.18 9.62
CA LYS A 267 51.48 -11.97 10.83
C LYS A 267 52.78 -12.78 10.69
N GLN A 268 53.44 -12.70 9.53
CA GLN A 268 54.78 -13.27 9.29
C GLN A 268 55.82 -12.16 9.35
#